data_AF-A0A3N5Q8I4-F1
#
_entry.id   AF-A0A3N5Q8I4-F1
#
_cell.length_a   1.000
_cell.length_b   1.000
_cell.length_c   1.000
_cell.angle_alpha   90.00
_cell.angle_beta   90.00
_cell.angle_gamma   90.00
#
_symmetry.space_group_name_H-M   'P 1'
#
loop_
_entity.id
_entity.type
_entity.pdbx_description
1 polymer ?
#
loop_
_entity_poly.entity_id
_entity_poly.type
_entity_poly.pdbx_seq_one_letter_code
_entity_poly.pdbx_strand_id
1 'polypeptide(L)'
;LNRINTYTGTAYKDETTIFSFELINEASNELNNSGILYNWYKEMAAFFKSIDANHLLTTGEMGEDDDRSQYSDINLFYNSSDFLFNGYKGTSYSKNLTVPGIDYGSFHLYAEGWGIHPAAGINWIKEHLFIAETLNKPSLLSEFGSRDNKHTAYKDWLEEVSTMNCRSAIIWQYQHPDIVNSDNYGFNLNDTVLIDIFRNFIREINAPLKKPEMPINAELFQNYPNPFNPVTTIKYALNSDDEIIVELFSSIGERIGVLDEGFKKRGTYELILSFDSERYSSGVYFYSLTTSRGKVTKKLMLLK
;
A
#
# COMPACT_ATOMS: atom_id res chain seq x y z
N LEU A 1 -17.40 25.75 -1.11
CA LEU A 1 -18.18 25.53 0.14
C LEU A 1 -19.51 26.30 0.16
N ASN A 2 -19.51 27.65 0.10
CA ASN A 2 -20.76 28.44 0.15
C ASN A 2 -21.55 28.53 -1.18
N ARG A 3 -21.11 27.85 -2.25
CA ARG A 3 -21.84 27.82 -3.52
C ARG A 3 -23.15 27.07 -3.31
N ILE A 4 -24.25 27.65 -3.78
CA ILE A 4 -25.57 27.01 -3.80
C ILE A 4 -25.70 26.24 -5.11
N ASN A 5 -26.00 24.95 -5.00
CA ASN A 5 -26.35 24.13 -6.16
C ASN A 5 -27.65 24.66 -6.78
N THR A 6 -27.62 25.03 -8.06
CA THR A 6 -28.77 25.61 -8.76
C THR A 6 -29.92 24.62 -8.97
N TYR A 7 -29.67 23.31 -8.88
CA TYR A 7 -30.68 22.26 -9.03
C TYR A 7 -31.31 21.86 -7.69
N THR A 8 -30.51 21.70 -6.64
CA THR A 8 -31.01 21.26 -5.32
C THR A 8 -31.32 22.41 -4.37
N GLY A 9 -30.84 23.63 -4.67
CA GLY A 9 -30.96 24.79 -3.77
C GLY A 9 -30.12 24.68 -2.50
N THR A 10 -29.29 23.64 -2.37
CA THR A 10 -28.49 23.36 -1.16
C THR A 10 -27.07 23.90 -1.34
N ALA A 11 -26.52 24.54 -0.31
CA ALA A 11 -25.12 24.96 -0.33
C ALA A 11 -24.21 23.72 -0.24
N TYR A 12 -23.06 23.74 -0.91
CA TYR A 12 -22.19 22.55 -0.95
C TYR A 12 -21.73 22.10 0.45
N LYS A 13 -21.55 23.04 1.39
CA LYS A 13 -21.22 22.71 2.79
C LYS A 13 -22.35 22.00 3.56
N ASP A 14 -23.55 21.98 3.01
CA ASP A 14 -24.74 21.34 3.57
C ASP A 14 -25.23 20.16 2.71
N GLU A 15 -24.50 19.80 1.64
CA GLU A 15 -24.90 18.79 0.66
C GLU A 15 -24.42 17.38 1.04
N THR A 16 -25.31 16.57 1.60
CA THR A 16 -25.00 15.20 2.06
C THR A 16 -24.52 14.24 0.97
N THR A 17 -24.71 14.57 -0.31
CA THR A 17 -24.16 13.80 -1.44
C THR A 17 -22.64 13.90 -1.52
N ILE A 18 -22.06 15.02 -1.06
CA ILE A 18 -20.61 15.19 -1.02
C ILE A 18 -20.09 14.38 0.16
N PHE A 19 -19.26 13.37 -0.11
CA PHE A 19 -18.65 12.57 0.95
C PHE A 19 -17.54 13.33 1.69
N SER A 20 -16.63 13.94 0.92
CA SER A 20 -15.46 14.62 1.44
C SER A 20 -14.94 15.68 0.46
N PHE A 21 -13.99 16.48 0.94
CA PHE A 21 -13.17 17.36 0.12
C PHE A 21 -11.69 16.94 0.22
N GLU A 22 -10.96 17.16 -0.86
CA GLU A 22 -9.50 17.03 -0.90
C GLU A 22 -8.89 18.42 -1.06
N LEU A 23 -7.80 18.69 -0.33
CA LEU A 23 -7.16 19.99 -0.38
C LEU A 23 -6.46 20.24 -1.72
N ILE A 24 -5.72 19.24 -2.23
CA ILE A 24 -4.96 19.34 -3.47
C ILE A 24 -4.53 17.96 -3.98
N ASN A 25 -4.75 17.71 -5.27
CA ASN A 25 -4.33 16.47 -5.92
C ASN A 25 -2.80 16.40 -6.07
N GLU A 26 -2.20 15.32 -5.57
CA GLU A 26 -0.80 14.92 -5.77
C GLU A 26 0.23 16.02 -5.47
N ALA A 27 -0.01 16.81 -4.42
CA ALA A 27 0.86 17.93 -4.10
C ALA A 27 2.31 17.52 -3.80
N SER A 28 3.24 18.26 -4.38
CA SER A 28 4.67 18.15 -4.16
C SER A 28 5.31 19.53 -4.15
N ASN A 29 6.56 19.64 -3.69
CA ASN A 29 7.34 20.88 -3.82
C ASN A 29 8.79 20.61 -4.21
N GLU A 30 9.34 21.50 -5.04
CA GLU A 30 10.70 21.41 -5.60
C GLU A 30 11.82 21.64 -4.56
N LEU A 31 11.46 22.02 -3.33
CA LEU A 31 12.41 22.25 -2.24
C LEU A 31 12.67 20.98 -1.40
N ASN A 32 11.99 19.87 -1.73
CA ASN A 32 12.11 18.57 -1.06
C ASN A 32 11.93 18.69 0.46
N ASN A 33 11.01 19.56 0.89
CA ASN A 33 10.78 19.85 2.29
C ASN A 33 9.32 19.58 2.68
N SER A 34 9.08 18.46 3.37
CA SER A 34 7.76 18.05 3.89
C SER A 34 7.13 19.08 4.81
N GLY A 35 7.94 19.90 5.50
CA GLY A 35 7.46 20.94 6.40
C GLY A 35 6.64 22.03 5.70
N ILE A 36 6.88 22.25 4.41
CA ILE A 36 6.14 23.24 3.62
C ILE A 36 4.69 22.77 3.42
N LEU A 37 4.50 21.56 2.88
CA LEU A 37 3.17 21.01 2.67
C LEU A 37 2.46 20.72 3.99
N TYR A 38 3.15 20.21 5.01
CA TYR A 38 2.56 20.01 6.33
C TYR A 38 1.97 21.31 6.92
N ASN A 39 2.71 22.43 6.85
CA ASN A 39 2.23 23.71 7.37
C ASN A 39 1.08 24.26 6.52
N TRP A 40 1.14 24.08 5.19
CA TRP A 40 0.07 24.50 4.30
C TRP A 40 -1.22 23.68 4.55
N TYR A 41 -1.12 22.35 4.68
CA TYR A 41 -2.24 21.49 5.03
C TYR A 41 -2.85 21.90 6.38
N LYS A 42 -2.02 22.22 7.37
CA LYS A 42 -2.49 22.69 8.67
C LYS A 42 -3.29 24.00 8.58
N GLU A 43 -2.81 24.96 7.78
CA GLU A 43 -3.53 26.22 7.54
C GLU A 43 -4.85 25.98 6.80
N MET A 44 -4.81 25.23 5.70
CA MET A 44 -5.98 25.02 4.84
C MET A 44 -7.03 24.11 5.48
N ALA A 45 -6.63 23.11 6.26
CA ALA A 45 -7.55 22.29 7.03
C ALA A 45 -8.27 23.12 8.10
N ALA A 46 -7.54 23.97 8.83
CA ALA A 46 -8.15 24.88 9.79
C ALA A 46 -9.14 25.86 9.12
N PHE A 47 -8.76 26.41 7.96
CA PHE A 47 -9.63 27.29 7.18
C PHE A 47 -10.88 26.57 6.68
N PHE A 48 -10.74 25.38 6.09
CA PHE A 48 -11.85 24.56 5.64
C PHE A 48 -12.82 24.27 6.79
N LYS A 49 -12.31 23.77 7.92
CA LYS A 49 -13.13 23.40 9.09
C LYS A 49 -13.78 24.61 9.77
N SER A 50 -13.28 25.82 9.54
CA SER A 50 -13.94 27.06 9.99
C SER A 50 -15.20 27.41 9.19
N ILE A 51 -15.34 26.86 7.97
CA ILE A 51 -16.47 27.11 7.06
C ILE A 51 -17.42 25.92 7.00
N ASP A 52 -16.87 24.69 7.02
CA ASP A 52 -17.58 23.44 6.85
C ASP A 52 -17.18 22.45 7.96
N ALA A 53 -18.10 22.24 8.90
CA ALA A 53 -17.96 21.29 9.99
C ALA A 53 -18.67 19.95 9.72
N ASN A 54 -19.31 19.80 8.57
CA ASN A 54 -20.12 18.63 8.23
C ASN A 54 -19.31 17.59 7.48
N HIS A 55 -18.50 18.02 6.50
CA HIS A 55 -17.81 17.12 5.59
C HIS A 55 -16.44 16.68 6.09
N LEU A 56 -16.07 15.47 5.65
CA LEU A 56 -14.72 14.96 5.82
C LEU A 56 -13.74 15.74 4.94
N LEU A 57 -12.49 15.79 5.37
CA LEU A 57 -11.39 16.45 4.68
C LEU A 57 -10.16 15.53 4.63
N THR A 58 -9.52 15.47 3.48
CA THR A 58 -8.21 14.82 3.31
C THR A 58 -7.25 15.70 2.51
N THR A 59 -6.00 15.26 2.38
CA THR A 59 -4.94 15.97 1.67
C THR A 59 -5.09 15.86 0.16
N GLY A 60 -5.31 14.64 -0.36
CA GLY A 60 -5.23 14.31 -1.79
C GLY A 60 -3.82 13.96 -2.25
N GLU A 61 -2.91 13.65 -1.31
CA GLU A 61 -1.51 13.32 -1.63
C GLU A 61 -1.33 11.91 -2.20
N MET A 62 -0.21 11.66 -2.89
CA MET A 62 0.09 10.32 -3.42
C MET A 62 0.57 9.33 -2.37
N GLY A 63 1.03 9.80 -1.21
CA GLY A 63 1.48 8.96 -0.09
C GLY A 63 2.99 8.89 0.10
N GLU A 64 3.80 9.67 -0.63
CA GLU A 64 5.24 9.65 -0.38
C GLU A 64 5.60 10.10 1.03
N ASP A 65 6.70 9.58 1.54
CA ASP A 65 7.20 9.90 2.87
C ASP A 65 8.63 10.43 2.89
N ASP A 66 8.99 11.09 3.98
CA ASP A 66 10.35 11.58 4.27
C ASP A 66 11.06 10.78 5.37
N ASP A 67 10.36 9.83 6.01
CA ASP A 67 10.90 8.94 7.03
C ASP A 67 10.78 7.46 6.64
N ARG A 68 11.87 6.92 6.05
CA ARG A 68 11.97 5.49 5.71
C ARG A 68 11.78 4.56 6.91
N SER A 69 12.03 5.02 8.14
CA SER A 69 11.97 4.16 9.34
C SER A 69 10.54 3.78 9.75
N GLN A 70 9.53 4.43 9.18
CA GLN A 70 8.12 4.09 9.39
C GLN A 70 7.70 2.80 8.67
N TYR A 71 8.51 2.28 7.74
CA TYR A 71 8.16 1.20 6.83
C TYR A 71 9.00 -0.05 7.10
N SER A 72 8.36 -1.22 7.15
CA SER A 72 9.01 -2.47 7.56
C SER A 72 9.64 -3.27 6.41
N ASP A 73 9.11 -3.15 5.18
CA ASP A 73 9.64 -3.86 3.99
C ASP A 73 9.77 -2.93 2.76
N ILE A 74 10.80 -2.07 2.77
CA ILE A 74 11.09 -1.18 1.64
C ILE A 74 12.06 -1.77 0.62
N ASN A 75 12.51 -3.02 0.78
CA ASN A 75 13.50 -3.65 -0.11
C ASN A 75 12.97 -3.86 -1.54
N LEU A 76 11.64 -3.79 -1.71
CA LEU A 76 10.96 -3.81 -3.00
C LEU A 76 11.00 -2.48 -3.75
N PHE A 77 11.42 -1.42 -3.06
CA PHE A 77 11.45 -0.06 -3.57
C PHE A 77 12.91 0.42 -3.59
N TYR A 78 13.58 0.08 -4.69
CA TYR A 78 14.97 0.44 -4.92
C TYR A 78 15.12 1.23 -6.23
N ASN A 79 16.28 1.87 -6.40
CA ASN A 79 16.65 2.65 -7.58
C ASN A 79 15.64 3.77 -7.89
N SER A 80 14.88 3.63 -8.97
CA SER A 80 13.96 4.66 -9.48
C SER A 80 12.77 4.94 -8.57
N SER A 81 12.57 4.15 -7.51
CA SER A 81 11.45 4.26 -6.57
C SER A 81 11.85 4.81 -5.19
N ASP A 82 13.14 5.12 -4.96
CA ASP A 82 13.62 5.68 -3.69
C ASP A 82 12.91 7.00 -3.33
N PHE A 83 12.42 7.74 -4.32
CA PHE A 83 11.71 9.00 -4.13
C PHE A 83 10.42 8.88 -3.31
N LEU A 84 9.85 7.67 -3.23
CA LEU A 84 8.62 7.40 -2.47
C LEU A 84 8.84 7.50 -0.94
N PHE A 85 10.09 7.43 -0.46
CA PHE A 85 10.37 7.36 0.98
C PHE A 85 11.51 8.27 1.46
N ASN A 86 12.12 9.05 0.58
CA ASN A 86 13.30 9.87 0.90
C ASN A 86 13.00 11.38 0.98
N GLY A 87 11.72 11.77 0.94
CA GLY A 87 11.29 13.16 0.99
C GLY A 87 11.53 13.97 -0.29
N TYR A 88 11.97 13.34 -1.39
CA TYR A 88 12.25 14.01 -2.66
C TYR A 88 11.03 14.76 -3.23
N LYS A 89 9.82 14.31 -2.92
CA LYS A 89 8.58 14.99 -3.34
C LYS A 89 8.19 16.17 -2.44
N GLY A 90 8.90 16.35 -1.33
CA GLY A 90 8.60 17.40 -0.35
C GLY A 90 7.26 17.21 0.35
N THR A 91 6.75 15.98 0.42
CA THR A 91 5.56 15.61 1.20
C THR A 91 5.94 14.50 2.20
N SER A 92 5.08 14.26 3.18
CA SER A 92 5.23 13.14 4.12
C SER A 92 3.88 12.64 4.58
N TYR A 93 3.46 11.47 4.09
CA TYR A 93 2.18 10.87 4.44
C TYR A 93 1.99 10.70 5.94
N SER A 94 2.93 10.04 6.62
CA SER A 94 2.86 9.78 8.06
C SER A 94 2.73 11.08 8.87
N LYS A 95 3.45 12.13 8.48
CA LYS A 95 3.40 13.45 9.12
C LYS A 95 2.14 14.22 8.79
N ASN A 96 1.73 14.29 7.53
CA ASN A 96 0.55 15.02 7.07
C ASN A 96 -0.73 14.43 7.67
N LEU A 97 -0.77 13.11 7.84
CA LEU A 97 -1.88 12.44 8.49
C LEU A 97 -2.03 12.83 9.98
N THR A 98 -1.03 13.46 10.61
CA THR A 98 -1.17 14.01 11.98
C THR A 98 -1.83 15.40 12.05
N VAL A 99 -2.03 16.07 10.91
CA VAL A 99 -2.60 17.43 10.87
C VAL A 99 -4.00 17.46 11.48
N PRO A 100 -4.28 18.36 12.45
CA PRO A 100 -5.63 18.57 12.96
C PRO A 100 -6.58 19.05 11.84
N GLY A 101 -7.71 18.37 11.70
CA GLY A 101 -8.72 18.68 10.67
C GLY A 101 -8.61 17.82 9.40
N ILE A 102 -7.53 17.05 9.22
CA ILE A 102 -7.50 15.94 8.26
C ILE A 102 -8.17 14.74 8.92
N ASP A 103 -9.24 14.21 8.32
CA ASP A 103 -10.07 13.19 8.94
C ASP A 103 -9.64 11.76 8.57
N TYR A 104 -9.06 11.58 7.38
CA TYR A 104 -8.61 10.28 6.88
C TYR A 104 -7.41 10.44 5.94
N GLY A 105 -6.58 9.40 5.84
CA GLY A 105 -5.44 9.35 4.93
C GLY A 105 -5.87 9.02 3.50
N SER A 106 -5.19 9.62 2.52
CA SER A 106 -5.35 9.30 1.10
C SER A 106 -3.98 9.01 0.52
N PHE A 107 -3.89 7.99 -0.32
CA PHE A 107 -2.65 7.65 -1.01
C PHE A 107 -2.95 6.97 -2.34
N HIS A 108 -2.03 7.08 -3.29
CA HIS A 108 -2.16 6.61 -4.67
C HIS A 108 -1.30 5.36 -4.89
N LEU A 109 -1.44 4.68 -6.02
CA LEU A 109 -0.57 3.56 -6.42
C LEU A 109 -0.43 3.44 -7.94
N TYR A 110 0.76 3.72 -8.46
CA TYR A 110 1.07 3.59 -9.88
C TYR A 110 2.39 2.83 -10.10
N ALA A 111 2.31 1.50 -10.06
CA ALA A 111 3.50 0.64 -10.03
C ALA A 111 4.48 0.92 -11.18
N GLU A 112 4.01 0.95 -12.42
CA GLU A 112 4.87 1.17 -13.59
C GLU A 112 5.36 2.62 -13.68
N GLY A 113 4.55 3.58 -13.22
CA GLY A 113 4.95 4.99 -13.13
C GLY A 113 6.11 5.22 -12.17
N TRP A 114 6.24 4.36 -11.16
CA TRP A 114 7.29 4.42 -10.14
C TRP A 114 8.45 3.46 -10.40
N GLY A 115 8.36 2.67 -11.48
CA GLY A 115 9.37 1.67 -11.82
C GLY A 115 9.43 0.49 -10.83
N ILE A 116 8.30 0.15 -10.21
CA ILE A 116 8.17 -1.00 -9.31
C ILE A 116 7.32 -2.10 -9.94
N HIS A 117 7.54 -3.35 -9.53
CA HIS A 117 6.67 -4.46 -9.90
C HIS A 117 5.32 -4.35 -9.17
N PRO A 118 4.16 -4.67 -9.78
CA PRO A 118 2.85 -4.55 -9.12
C PRO A 118 2.73 -5.28 -7.77
N ALA A 119 3.45 -6.38 -7.58
CA ALA A 119 3.51 -7.07 -6.28
C ALA A 119 4.02 -6.19 -5.12
N ALA A 120 4.90 -5.23 -5.40
CA ALA A 120 5.36 -4.26 -4.39
C ALA A 120 4.23 -3.33 -3.92
N GLY A 121 3.21 -3.12 -4.76
CA GLY A 121 2.01 -2.36 -4.42
C GLY A 121 1.20 -2.95 -3.26
N ILE A 122 1.28 -4.27 -3.04
CA ILE A 122 0.68 -4.91 -1.86
C ILE A 122 1.33 -4.34 -0.58
N ASN A 123 2.67 -4.30 -0.54
CA ASN A 123 3.36 -3.76 0.63
C ASN A 123 3.14 -2.26 0.78
N TRP A 124 3.09 -1.51 -0.33
CA TRP A 124 2.74 -0.09 -0.31
C TRP A 124 1.39 0.14 0.39
N ILE A 125 0.35 -0.60 -0.01
CA ILE A 125 -0.99 -0.51 0.60
C ILE A 125 -0.91 -0.87 2.08
N LYS A 126 -0.36 -2.05 2.40
CA LYS A 126 -0.26 -2.56 3.76
C LYS A 126 0.35 -1.55 4.73
N GLU A 127 1.47 -0.94 4.36
CA GLU A 127 2.20 0.00 5.23
C GLU A 127 1.42 1.32 5.42
N HIS A 128 0.78 1.85 4.38
CA HIS A 128 -0.05 3.05 4.49
C HIS A 128 -1.28 2.83 5.36
N LEU A 129 -1.94 1.70 5.19
CA LEU A 129 -3.07 1.33 6.03
C LEU A 129 -2.63 1.14 7.49
N PHE A 130 -1.47 0.53 7.72
CA PHE A 130 -0.91 0.37 9.06
C PHE A 130 -0.62 1.72 9.73
N ILE A 131 0.06 2.64 9.04
CA ILE A 131 0.33 3.99 9.54
C ILE A 131 -0.97 4.69 9.95
N ALA A 132 -2.00 4.66 9.09
CA ALA A 132 -3.29 5.26 9.40
C ALA A 132 -3.98 4.61 10.61
N GLU A 133 -3.93 3.29 10.73
CA GLU A 133 -4.46 2.58 11.91
C GLU A 133 -3.73 2.97 13.20
N THR A 134 -2.40 3.13 13.18
CA THR A 134 -1.64 3.59 14.37
C THR A 134 -2.03 4.99 14.83
N LEU A 135 -2.48 5.83 13.89
CA LEU A 135 -2.99 7.18 14.14
C LEU A 135 -4.51 7.20 14.42
N ASN A 136 -5.16 6.03 14.45
CA ASN A 136 -6.60 5.87 14.61
C ASN A 136 -7.41 6.71 13.59
N LYS A 137 -6.94 6.74 12.33
CA LYS A 137 -7.61 7.39 11.22
C LYS A 137 -7.99 6.39 10.14
N PRO A 138 -9.15 6.54 9.49
CA PRO A 138 -9.45 5.81 8.26
C PRO A 138 -8.43 6.13 7.16
N SER A 139 -8.35 5.29 6.15
CA SER A 139 -7.48 5.49 4.98
C SER A 139 -8.13 4.99 3.70
N LEU A 140 -7.85 5.68 2.61
CA LEU A 140 -8.41 5.49 1.28
C LEU A 140 -7.26 5.32 0.28
N LEU A 141 -7.25 4.20 -0.45
CA LEU A 141 -6.47 4.08 -1.69
C LEU A 141 -7.23 4.89 -2.76
N SER A 142 -6.95 6.19 -2.87
CA SER A 142 -7.77 7.14 -3.65
C SER A 142 -7.54 7.06 -5.15
N GLU A 143 -6.37 6.58 -5.56
CA GLU A 143 -6.11 6.25 -6.94
C GLU A 143 -5.22 5.01 -7.01
N PHE A 144 -5.50 4.13 -7.96
CA PHE A 144 -4.56 3.08 -8.32
C PHE A 144 -4.69 2.73 -9.79
N GLY A 145 -3.58 2.34 -10.39
CA GLY A 145 -3.49 2.00 -11.80
C GLY A 145 -2.36 1.03 -12.09
N SER A 146 -2.63 0.08 -12.97
CA SER A 146 -1.59 -0.79 -13.56
C SER A 146 -1.82 -0.96 -15.04
N ARG A 147 -0.76 -0.85 -15.84
CA ARG A 147 -0.76 -1.15 -17.28
C ARG A 147 -0.45 -2.62 -17.55
N ASP A 148 0.33 -3.26 -16.68
CA ASP A 148 0.79 -4.65 -16.82
C ASP A 148 0.03 -5.60 -15.90
N ASN A 149 -0.53 -6.68 -16.44
CA ASN A 149 -1.27 -7.69 -15.65
C ASN A 149 -2.36 -7.08 -14.73
N LYS A 150 -3.04 -6.03 -15.21
CA LYS A 150 -4.05 -5.23 -14.49
C LYS A 150 -5.03 -6.07 -13.65
N HIS A 151 -5.54 -7.18 -14.20
CA HIS A 151 -6.48 -8.06 -13.49
C HIS A 151 -5.86 -8.68 -12.22
N THR A 152 -4.64 -9.20 -12.31
CA THR A 152 -3.93 -9.78 -11.16
C THR A 152 -3.57 -8.70 -10.15
N ALA A 153 -2.99 -7.59 -10.62
CA ALA A 153 -2.60 -6.48 -9.75
C ALA A 153 -3.79 -5.95 -8.94
N TYR A 154 -4.94 -5.69 -9.60
CA TYR A 154 -6.11 -5.14 -8.92
C TYR A 154 -6.74 -6.13 -7.96
N LYS A 155 -6.73 -7.43 -8.30
CA LYS A 155 -7.18 -8.46 -7.37
C LYS A 155 -6.33 -8.46 -6.10
N ASP A 156 -5.01 -8.53 -6.23
CA ASP A 156 -4.09 -8.62 -5.09
C ASP A 156 -4.13 -7.34 -4.23
N TRP A 157 -4.16 -6.16 -4.86
CA TRP A 157 -4.24 -4.89 -4.15
C TRP A 157 -5.56 -4.71 -3.39
N LEU A 158 -6.69 -5.05 -3.99
CA LEU A 158 -8.00 -4.93 -3.34
C LEU A 158 -8.20 -5.99 -2.24
N GLU A 159 -7.61 -7.18 -2.40
CA GLU A 159 -7.53 -8.17 -1.33
C GLU A 159 -6.77 -7.60 -0.13
N GLU A 160 -5.62 -6.96 -0.33
CA GLU A 160 -4.87 -6.32 0.76
C GLU A 160 -5.66 -5.18 1.44
N VAL A 161 -6.32 -4.31 0.67
CA VAL A 161 -7.20 -3.25 1.22
C VAL A 161 -8.31 -3.82 2.11
N SER A 162 -8.78 -5.04 1.85
CA SER A 162 -9.83 -5.69 2.64
C SER A 162 -9.38 -6.21 4.02
N THR A 163 -8.06 -6.33 4.24
CA THR A 163 -7.49 -7.00 5.42
C THR A 163 -7.48 -6.13 6.68
N MET A 164 -7.39 -4.80 6.54
CA MET A 164 -7.33 -3.84 7.65
C MET A 164 -8.70 -3.17 7.89
N ASN A 165 -8.81 -2.33 8.93
CA ASN A 165 -10.05 -1.58 9.22
C ASN A 165 -10.39 -0.57 8.11
N CYS A 166 -9.37 -0.06 7.44
CA CYS A 166 -9.48 0.91 6.35
C CYS A 166 -9.74 0.19 5.02
N ARG A 167 -11.02 0.08 4.64
CA ARG A 167 -11.50 -0.78 3.55
C ARG A 167 -12.10 0.00 2.39
N SER A 168 -11.34 0.93 1.86
CA SER A 168 -11.82 1.80 0.79
C SER A 168 -10.77 2.01 -0.28
N ALA A 169 -11.22 1.91 -1.53
CA ALA A 169 -10.39 2.10 -2.72
C ALA A 169 -11.20 2.77 -3.83
N ILE A 170 -10.56 3.66 -4.58
CA ILE A 170 -11.08 4.32 -5.77
C ILE A 170 -10.08 4.09 -6.91
N ILE A 171 -10.60 3.68 -8.06
CA ILE A 171 -9.80 3.29 -9.22
C ILE A 171 -9.53 4.50 -10.12
N TRP A 172 -8.29 4.62 -10.64
CA TRP A 172 -7.99 5.46 -11.79
C TRP A 172 -8.03 4.63 -13.08
N GLN A 173 -8.98 4.83 -13.98
CA GLN A 173 -10.24 5.55 -13.81
C GLN A 173 -11.32 4.84 -14.61
N TYR A 174 -12.58 5.06 -14.25
CA TYR A 174 -13.67 4.65 -15.13
C TYR A 174 -13.68 5.53 -16.38
N GLN A 175 -13.69 4.91 -17.56
CA GLN A 175 -13.81 5.57 -18.84
C GLN A 175 -15.03 5.03 -19.57
N HIS A 176 -15.83 5.94 -20.14
CA HIS A 176 -16.90 5.53 -21.06
C HIS A 176 -16.26 4.83 -22.28
N PRO A 177 -16.88 3.78 -22.85
CA PRO A 177 -16.32 3.06 -24.01
C PRO A 177 -15.97 3.93 -25.22
N ASP A 178 -16.62 5.09 -25.35
CA ASP A 178 -16.39 6.04 -26.46
C ASP A 178 -15.18 6.97 -26.23
N ILE A 179 -14.55 6.91 -25.05
CA ILE A 179 -13.40 7.75 -24.70
C ILE A 179 -12.12 6.95 -24.91
N VAL A 180 -11.14 7.59 -25.56
CA VAL A 180 -9.81 7.00 -25.77
C VAL A 180 -9.08 6.92 -24.43
N ASN A 181 -8.65 5.72 -24.08
CA ASN A 181 -7.80 5.49 -22.91
C ASN A 181 -6.36 5.90 -23.20
N SER A 182 -6.02 7.19 -23.03
CA SER A 182 -4.71 7.73 -23.44
C SER A 182 -3.55 7.30 -22.54
N ASP A 183 -3.80 7.07 -21.25
CA ASP A 183 -2.77 6.66 -20.27
C ASP A 183 -2.68 5.14 -20.07
N ASN A 184 -3.63 4.39 -20.63
CA ASN A 184 -3.81 2.94 -20.53
C ASN A 184 -4.14 2.40 -19.12
N TYR A 185 -4.33 3.27 -18.13
CA TYR A 185 -4.74 2.86 -16.78
C TYR A 185 -6.24 2.63 -16.68
N GLY A 186 -7.03 3.39 -17.45
CA GLY A 186 -8.50 3.33 -17.41
C GLY A 186 -9.10 1.93 -17.65
N PHE A 187 -10.34 1.75 -17.18
CA PHE A 187 -11.18 0.60 -17.47
C PHE A 187 -12.58 1.05 -17.90
N ASN A 188 -13.36 0.15 -18.51
CA ASN A 188 -14.76 0.42 -18.82
C ASN A 188 -15.61 -0.84 -18.53
N LEU A 189 -16.94 -0.72 -18.70
CA LEU A 189 -17.87 -1.80 -18.37
C LEU A 189 -17.75 -3.06 -19.25
N ASN A 190 -16.99 -3.01 -20.35
CA ASN A 190 -16.74 -4.18 -21.19
C ASN A 190 -15.69 -5.13 -20.59
N ASP A 191 -14.87 -4.67 -19.64
CA ASP A 191 -13.92 -5.52 -18.91
C ASP A 191 -14.64 -6.29 -17.79
N THR A 192 -15.30 -7.38 -18.16
CA THR A 192 -16.08 -8.21 -17.23
C THR A 192 -15.25 -8.80 -16.09
N VAL A 193 -13.94 -9.04 -16.30
CA VAL A 193 -13.04 -9.58 -15.27
C VAL A 193 -12.82 -8.53 -14.17
N LEU A 194 -12.53 -7.29 -14.53
CA LEU A 194 -12.40 -6.20 -13.56
C LEU A 194 -13.71 -5.92 -12.84
N ILE A 195 -14.84 -5.97 -13.55
CA ILE A 195 -16.15 -5.80 -12.92
C ILE A 195 -16.39 -6.86 -11.83
N ASP A 196 -16.03 -8.11 -12.08
CA ASP A 196 -16.19 -9.17 -11.08
C ASP A 196 -15.21 -9.03 -9.91
N ILE A 197 -13.97 -8.58 -10.16
CA ILE A 197 -13.02 -8.21 -9.10
C ILE A 197 -13.61 -7.12 -8.19
N PHE A 198 -14.13 -6.03 -8.75
CA PHE A 198 -14.72 -4.94 -7.97
C PHE A 198 -15.97 -5.38 -7.21
N ARG A 199 -16.83 -6.20 -7.81
CA ARG A 199 -18.00 -6.77 -7.11
C ARG A 199 -17.59 -7.63 -5.92
N ASN A 200 -16.53 -8.43 -6.06
CA ASN A 200 -16.03 -9.25 -4.97
C ASN A 200 -15.45 -8.38 -3.85
N PHE A 201 -14.64 -7.37 -4.18
CA PHE A 201 -14.13 -6.41 -3.21
C PHE A 201 -15.27 -5.73 -2.43
N ILE A 202 -16.31 -5.23 -3.10
CA ILE A 202 -17.48 -4.61 -2.44
C ILE A 202 -18.16 -5.60 -1.47
N ARG A 203 -18.25 -6.89 -1.83
CA ARG A 203 -18.82 -7.92 -0.94
C ARG A 203 -17.93 -8.13 0.29
N GLU A 204 -16.61 -8.15 0.11
CA GLU A 204 -15.64 -8.39 1.18
C GLU A 204 -15.59 -7.25 2.19
N ILE A 205 -15.60 -5.99 1.72
CA ILE A 205 -15.54 -4.83 2.63
C ILE A 205 -16.84 -4.65 3.43
N ASN A 206 -17.98 -5.11 2.90
CA ASN A 206 -19.27 -5.14 3.59
C ASN A 206 -19.44 -6.33 4.55
N ALA A 207 -18.59 -7.36 4.42
CA ALA A 207 -18.56 -8.46 5.38
C ALA A 207 -17.83 -8.02 6.65
N PRO A 208 -18.12 -8.61 7.82
CA PRO A 208 -17.35 -8.33 9.04
C PRO A 208 -15.86 -8.52 8.81
N LEU A 209 -15.05 -7.66 9.46
CA LEU A 209 -13.79 -8.03 10.13
C LEU A 209 -13.43 -9.52 10.04
N LYS A 210 -12.80 -10.01 8.96
CA LYS A 210 -12.06 -11.27 9.03
C LYS A 210 -10.83 -10.97 9.89
N LYS A 211 -10.97 -11.14 11.20
CA LYS A 211 -9.82 -11.06 12.09
C LYS A 211 -8.78 -12.06 11.58
N PRO A 212 -7.50 -11.67 11.46
CA PRO A 212 -6.45 -12.60 11.08
C PRO A 212 -6.54 -13.82 11.98
N GLU A 213 -6.67 -15.01 11.40
CA GLU A 213 -6.63 -16.23 12.19
C GLU A 213 -5.25 -16.29 12.86
N MET A 214 -5.26 -16.20 14.19
CA MET A 214 -4.03 -16.15 14.95
C MET A 214 -3.32 -17.50 14.81
N PRO A 215 -2.04 -17.53 14.40
CA PRO A 215 -1.36 -18.78 14.14
C PRO A 215 -1.35 -19.67 15.36
N ILE A 216 -1.69 -20.95 15.17
CA ILE A 216 -1.63 -21.97 16.22
C ILE A 216 -0.19 -22.47 16.36
N ASN A 217 0.54 -22.55 15.25
CA ASN A 217 1.92 -23.01 15.18
C ASN A 217 2.83 -21.93 14.59
N ALA A 218 4.09 -21.91 15.05
CA ALA A 218 5.12 -21.19 14.32
C ALA A 218 5.47 -21.99 13.06
N GLU A 219 5.43 -21.37 11.89
CA GLU A 219 5.59 -22.06 10.61
C GLU A 219 6.33 -21.18 9.61
N LEU A 220 7.21 -21.79 8.82
CA LEU A 220 7.78 -21.18 7.62
C LEU A 220 7.14 -21.84 6.41
N PHE A 221 6.39 -21.07 5.63
CA PHE A 221 5.67 -21.56 4.47
C PHE A 221 6.60 -21.66 3.27
N GLN A 222 6.19 -22.46 2.28
CA GLN A 222 6.85 -22.48 0.99
C GLN A 222 6.59 -21.15 0.26
N ASN A 223 7.65 -20.53 -0.26
CA ASN A 223 7.54 -19.30 -1.04
C ASN A 223 6.65 -19.51 -2.29
N TYR A 224 5.95 -18.45 -2.71
CA TYR A 224 5.11 -18.47 -3.89
C TYR A 224 5.27 -17.18 -4.71
N PRO A 225 5.41 -17.26 -6.05
CA PRO A 225 5.56 -18.50 -6.83
C PRO A 225 6.87 -19.23 -6.49
N ASN A 226 6.92 -20.54 -6.74
CA ASN A 226 8.15 -21.33 -6.70
C ASN A 226 8.05 -22.50 -7.69
N PRO A 227 8.86 -22.55 -8.77
CA PRO A 227 9.92 -21.60 -9.09
C PRO A 227 9.40 -20.18 -9.40
N PHE A 228 10.25 -19.17 -9.31
CA PHE A 228 9.89 -17.76 -9.52
C PHE A 228 10.86 -17.05 -10.47
N ASN A 229 10.42 -15.93 -11.03
CA ASN A 229 11.21 -15.04 -11.87
C ASN A 229 10.61 -13.62 -11.91
N PRO A 230 11.30 -12.57 -11.46
CA PRO A 230 12.36 -12.54 -10.44
C PRO A 230 11.81 -12.36 -9.01
N VAL A 231 10.49 -12.26 -8.85
CA VAL A 231 9.83 -11.93 -7.58
C VAL A 231 9.11 -13.14 -6.97
N THR A 232 9.23 -13.31 -5.66
CA THR A 232 8.50 -14.32 -4.88
C THR A 232 8.17 -13.80 -3.48
N THR A 233 7.17 -14.38 -2.81
CA THR A 233 6.81 -14.05 -1.44
C THR A 233 7.14 -15.21 -0.51
N ILE A 234 7.91 -14.96 0.55
CA ILE A 234 8.07 -15.87 1.69
C ILE A 234 7.05 -15.49 2.74
N LYS A 235 6.31 -16.49 3.24
CA LYS A 235 5.38 -16.32 4.35
C LYS A 235 5.90 -17.07 5.57
N TYR A 236 5.72 -16.49 6.75
CA TYR A 236 5.96 -17.18 8.01
C TYR A 236 4.93 -16.76 9.06
N ALA A 237 4.69 -17.61 10.04
CA ALA A 237 3.75 -17.38 11.11
C ALA A 237 4.42 -17.61 12.47
N LEU A 238 4.05 -16.80 13.45
CA LEU A 238 4.47 -16.91 14.84
C LEU A 238 3.23 -17.15 15.69
N ASN A 239 3.29 -18.16 16.56
CA ASN A 239 2.20 -18.49 17.50
C ASN A 239 2.39 -17.88 18.90
N SER A 240 3.45 -17.10 19.11
CA SER A 240 3.65 -16.19 20.25
C SER A 240 4.47 -15.00 19.79
N ASP A 241 4.56 -13.97 20.63
CA ASP A 241 5.60 -12.96 20.50
C ASP A 241 6.97 -13.65 20.64
N ASP A 242 7.92 -13.30 19.78
CA ASP A 242 9.23 -13.94 19.70
C ASP A 242 10.27 -13.02 19.06
N GLU A 243 11.54 -13.30 19.34
CA GLU A 243 12.66 -12.68 18.63
C GLU A 243 13.05 -13.58 17.47
N ILE A 244 13.06 -13.03 16.26
CA ILE A 244 13.20 -13.79 15.02
C ILE A 244 14.36 -13.31 14.18
N ILE A 245 14.89 -14.22 13.36
CA ILE A 245 15.81 -13.89 12.27
C ILE A 245 15.43 -14.74 11.06
N VAL A 246 15.09 -14.08 9.96
CA VAL A 246 14.89 -14.68 8.65
C VAL A 246 16.13 -14.42 7.81
N GLU A 247 16.78 -15.48 7.34
CA GLU A 247 18.05 -15.40 6.60
C GLU A 247 17.94 -16.09 5.24
N LEU A 248 18.67 -15.57 4.25
CA LEU A 248 18.82 -16.15 2.91
C LEU A 248 20.23 -16.75 2.74
N PHE A 249 20.32 -17.91 2.11
CA PHE A 249 21.55 -18.67 1.88
C PHE A 249 21.66 -19.13 0.43
N SER A 250 22.91 -19.25 -0.03
CA SER A 250 23.25 -19.86 -1.32
C SER A 250 23.08 -21.39 -1.29
N SER A 251 23.19 -22.03 -2.45
CA SER A 251 23.10 -23.49 -2.58
C SER A 251 24.15 -24.28 -1.77
N ILE A 252 25.27 -23.64 -1.42
CA ILE A 252 26.35 -24.23 -0.62
C ILE A 252 26.27 -23.83 0.87
N GLY A 253 25.24 -23.11 1.28
CA GLY A 253 25.01 -22.71 2.68
C GLY A 253 25.70 -21.41 3.11
N GLU A 254 26.27 -20.65 2.17
CA GLU A 254 26.79 -19.31 2.48
C GLU A 254 25.63 -18.35 2.75
N ARG A 255 25.70 -17.58 3.84
CA ARG A 255 24.67 -16.58 4.14
C ARG A 255 24.81 -15.40 3.19
N ILE A 256 23.76 -15.16 2.41
CA ILE A 256 23.68 -14.05 1.47
C ILE A 256 23.20 -12.79 2.18
N GLY A 257 22.22 -12.90 3.08
CA GLY A 257 21.67 -11.75 3.79
C GLY A 257 20.63 -12.11 4.85
N VAL A 258 20.28 -11.10 5.66
CA VAL A 258 19.16 -11.15 6.60
C VAL A 258 17.98 -10.46 5.92
N LEU A 259 16.84 -11.14 5.87
CA LEU A 259 15.61 -10.69 5.22
C LEU A 259 14.67 -9.98 6.20
N ASP A 260 14.65 -10.40 7.46
CA ASP A 260 13.86 -9.79 8.53
C ASP A 260 14.48 -10.20 9.88
N GLU A 261 14.52 -9.31 10.87
CA GLU A 261 15.02 -9.63 12.21
C GLU A 261 14.40 -8.79 13.33
N GLY A 262 14.50 -9.29 14.55
CA GLY A 262 14.10 -8.59 15.78
C GLY A 262 12.84 -9.14 16.43
N PHE A 263 12.30 -8.39 17.39
CA PHE A 263 11.11 -8.78 18.13
C PHE A 263 9.85 -8.60 17.28
N LYS A 264 9.09 -9.68 17.08
CA LYS A 264 7.80 -9.68 16.39
C LYS A 264 6.71 -10.20 17.31
N LYS A 265 5.51 -9.64 17.19
CA LYS A 265 4.33 -10.14 17.91
C LYS A 265 3.83 -11.45 17.29
N ARG A 266 2.96 -12.15 18.00
CA ARG A 266 2.19 -13.26 17.43
C ARG A 266 1.43 -12.78 16.19
N GLY A 267 1.62 -13.44 15.07
CA GLY A 267 1.01 -13.03 13.80
C GLY A 267 1.59 -13.75 12.60
N THR A 268 1.05 -13.42 11.43
CA THR A 268 1.52 -13.93 10.14
C THR A 268 2.20 -12.79 9.39
N TYR A 269 3.34 -13.11 8.79
CA TYR A 269 4.24 -12.17 8.15
C TYR A 269 4.55 -12.65 6.74
N GLU A 270 4.68 -11.70 5.82
CA GLU A 270 5.03 -11.93 4.43
C GLU A 270 6.19 -11.01 4.07
N LEU A 271 7.20 -11.57 3.40
CA LEU A 271 8.39 -10.90 2.92
C LEU A 271 8.45 -11.10 1.42
N ILE A 272 8.39 -10.03 0.65
CA ILE A 272 8.52 -10.13 -0.79
C ILE A 272 10.00 -10.03 -1.14
N LEU A 273 10.48 -10.97 -1.95
CA LEU A 273 11.85 -11.04 -2.41
C LEU A 273 11.91 -10.75 -3.91
N SER A 274 12.68 -9.74 -4.30
CA SER A 274 13.05 -9.47 -5.69
C SER A 274 14.51 -9.86 -5.91
N PHE A 275 14.77 -10.79 -6.82
CA PHE A 275 16.12 -11.21 -7.16
C PHE A 275 16.61 -10.43 -8.39
N ASP A 276 17.42 -9.40 -8.15
CA ASP A 276 18.09 -8.66 -9.22
C ASP A 276 18.99 -9.59 -10.05
N SER A 277 18.77 -9.56 -11.37
CA SER A 277 19.49 -10.38 -12.34
C SER A 277 21.00 -10.17 -12.36
N GLU A 278 21.50 -9.01 -11.90
CA GLU A 278 22.93 -8.71 -11.78
C GLU A 278 23.57 -9.36 -10.55
N ARG A 279 22.79 -9.55 -9.48
CA ARG A 279 23.28 -10.06 -8.18
C ARG A 279 23.03 -11.55 -7.99
N TYR A 280 22.03 -12.11 -8.66
CA TYR A 280 21.59 -13.48 -8.46
C TYR A 280 21.59 -14.30 -9.76
N SER A 281 22.12 -15.52 -9.69
CA SER A 281 22.10 -16.51 -10.76
C SER A 281 20.88 -17.42 -10.64
N SER A 282 20.37 -17.95 -11.77
CA SER A 282 19.33 -18.97 -11.74
C SER A 282 19.82 -20.19 -10.95
N GLY A 283 18.97 -20.73 -10.09
CA GLY A 283 19.38 -21.86 -9.26
C GLY A 283 18.59 -21.98 -7.96
N VAL A 284 19.16 -22.80 -7.08
CA VAL A 284 18.58 -23.13 -5.79
C VAL A 284 19.17 -22.24 -4.70
N TYR A 285 18.29 -21.70 -3.88
CA TYR A 285 18.63 -20.97 -2.67
C TYR A 285 17.84 -21.54 -1.50
N PHE A 286 18.26 -21.19 -0.29
CA PHE A 286 17.60 -21.59 0.94
C PHE A 286 17.28 -20.36 1.79
N TYR A 287 16.17 -20.41 2.51
CA TYR A 287 15.82 -19.40 3.48
C TYR A 287 15.41 -20.09 4.76
N SER A 288 15.69 -19.44 5.89
CA SER A 288 15.37 -20.01 7.19
C SER A 288 14.77 -18.98 8.12
N LEU A 289 13.80 -19.41 8.92
CA LEU A 289 13.29 -18.69 10.08
C LEU A 289 13.92 -19.30 11.32
N THR A 290 14.61 -18.46 12.10
CA THR A 290 15.09 -18.79 13.45
C THR A 290 14.19 -18.08 14.46
N THR A 291 13.75 -18.81 15.48
CA THR A 291 12.96 -18.33 16.63
C THR A 291 13.60 -18.85 17.92
N SER A 292 13.12 -18.41 19.08
CA SER A 292 13.53 -18.99 20.38
C SER A 292 13.34 -20.50 20.48
N ARG A 293 12.46 -21.09 19.67
CA ARG A 293 12.11 -22.52 19.71
C ARG A 293 12.86 -23.38 18.71
N GLY A 294 13.61 -22.77 17.80
CA GLY A 294 14.40 -23.47 16.80
C GLY A 294 14.43 -22.80 15.43
N LYS A 295 14.98 -23.53 14.47
CA LYS A 295 15.24 -23.06 13.10
C LYS A 295 14.53 -23.96 12.09
N VAL A 296 13.79 -23.36 11.17
CA VAL A 296 13.15 -24.06 10.04
C VAL A 296 13.71 -23.51 8.75
N THR A 297 14.09 -24.38 7.82
CA THR A 297 14.67 -24.00 6.52
C THR A 297 13.82 -24.54 5.37
N LYS A 298 13.64 -23.72 4.34
CA LYS A 298 12.94 -24.06 3.09
C LYS A 298 13.81 -23.71 1.90
N LYS A 299 13.48 -24.29 0.75
CA LYS A 299 14.20 -24.15 -0.52
C LYS A 299 13.39 -23.30 -1.49
N LEU A 300 14.02 -22.36 -2.20
CA LEU A 300 13.43 -21.61 -3.30
C LEU A 300 14.25 -21.77 -4.59
N MET A 301 13.59 -21.69 -5.74
CA MET A 301 14.19 -21.88 -7.06
C MET A 301 13.95 -20.67 -7.95
N LEU A 302 15.02 -19.95 -8.28
CA LEU A 302 15.01 -18.84 -9.22
C LEU A 302 15.17 -19.38 -10.65
N LEU A 303 14.21 -19.07 -11.52
CA LEU A 303 14.33 -19.25 -12.98
C LEU A 303 14.66 -17.91 -13.61
N LYS A 304 15.48 -17.91 -14.66
CA LYS A 304 15.59 -16.80 -15.61
C LYS A 304 14.88 -17.21 -16.89
#